data_AF-A0A956UDK7-F1
#
_entry.id   AF-A0A956UDK7-F1
#
_cell.length_a   1.000
_cell.length_b   1.000
_cell.length_c   1.000
_cell.angle_alpha   90.00
_cell.angle_beta   90.00
_cell.angle_gamma   90.00
#
_symmetry.space_group_name_H-M   'P 1'
#
loop_
_entity.id
_entity.type
_entity.pdbx_description
1 polymer ?
#
loop_
_entity_poly.entity_id
_entity_poly.type
_entity_poly.pdbx_seq_one_letter_code
_entity_poly.pdbx_strand_id
1 'polypeptide(L)'
;MKSNLLIRKKPLESLIAGEHLYRHFTAFDIFLFGIAAIVGAGIFVLTGQAAVGAGPGISVSFVLAALVCALVGLAYAEMASMIPISGSAYSYTYATMGEFIAFIIAWDLILEYALGASAVAVGWSEYLGHILEALSMPLPRSLTIAPADGNVPWPLIALAVFAFGCGFFLFEKTKSLFFNFDKLKLEEKLPAIAAAIMV
;
A
#
# COMPACT_ATOMS: atom_id res chain seq x y z
N MET A 1 -2.46 30.76 -19.96
CA MET A 1 -2.77 30.76 -18.52
C MET A 1 -2.28 29.42 -17.95
N LYS A 2 -1.11 29.39 -17.29
CA LYS A 2 -0.49 28.15 -16.80
C LYS A 2 -1.36 27.58 -15.67
N SER A 3 -2.14 26.55 -15.97
CA SER A 3 -2.91 25.84 -14.96
C SER A 3 -1.94 25.24 -13.93
N ASN A 4 -2.21 25.47 -12.65
CA ASN A 4 -1.45 24.91 -11.55
C ASN A 4 -1.53 23.37 -11.58
N LEU A 5 -0.57 22.74 -12.25
CA LEU A 5 -0.48 21.30 -12.49
C LEU A 5 -0.46 20.46 -11.19
N LEU A 6 -0.14 21.05 -10.04
CA LEU A 6 -0.15 20.39 -8.73
C LEU A 6 -1.55 20.04 -8.22
N ILE A 7 -2.61 20.59 -8.82
CA ILE A 7 -4.01 20.46 -8.38
C ILE A 7 -4.86 19.74 -9.45
N ARG A 8 -4.22 19.08 -10.44
CA ARG A 8 -4.97 18.42 -11.51
C ARG A 8 -5.67 17.18 -10.96
N LYS A 9 -7.01 17.17 -11.05
CA LYS A 9 -7.86 16.01 -10.79
C LYS A 9 -8.20 15.38 -12.14
N LYS A 10 -8.08 14.05 -12.28
CA LYS A 10 -8.60 13.35 -13.46
C LYS A 10 -10.14 13.39 -13.43
N PRO A 11 -10.81 13.60 -14.58
CA PRO A 11 -12.26 13.58 -14.65
C PRO A 11 -12.77 12.19 -14.25
N LEU A 12 -13.78 12.17 -13.38
CA LEU A 12 -14.33 10.98 -12.76
C LEU A 12 -14.88 10.00 -13.82
N GLU A 13 -15.38 10.52 -14.95
CA GLU A 13 -15.87 9.74 -16.08
C GLU A 13 -14.80 8.79 -16.66
N SER A 14 -13.51 9.15 -16.60
CA SER A 14 -12.43 8.31 -17.12
C SER A 14 -12.03 7.14 -16.21
N LEU A 15 -12.39 7.19 -14.92
CA LEU A 15 -12.13 6.12 -13.95
C LEU A 15 -13.28 5.11 -13.87
N ILE A 16 -14.50 5.56 -14.18
CA ILE A 16 -15.70 4.72 -14.22
C ILE A 16 -15.73 3.87 -15.51
N ALA A 17 -15.06 4.32 -16.57
CA ALA A 17 -14.98 3.65 -17.88
C ALA A 17 -14.07 2.39 -17.93
N GLY A 18 -13.74 1.78 -16.78
CA GLY A 18 -13.01 0.51 -16.72
C GLY A 18 -13.87 -0.68 -17.17
N GLU A 19 -13.22 -1.77 -17.59
CA GLU A 19 -13.88 -2.97 -18.11
C GLU A 19 -15.01 -3.49 -17.20
N HIS A 20 -16.16 -3.81 -17.80
CA HIS A 20 -17.34 -4.31 -17.10
C HIS A 20 -17.13 -5.75 -16.60
N LEU A 21 -16.68 -5.89 -15.35
CA LEU A 21 -16.71 -7.16 -14.62
C LEU A 21 -18.14 -7.43 -14.10
N TYR A 22 -18.56 -8.70 -14.16
CA TYR A 22 -19.82 -9.13 -13.55
C TYR A 22 -19.72 -9.02 -12.03
N ARG A 23 -20.67 -8.33 -11.39
CA ARG A 23 -20.72 -8.19 -9.94
C ARG A 23 -21.08 -9.53 -9.30
N HIS A 24 -20.08 -10.20 -8.72
CA HIS A 24 -20.25 -11.50 -8.05
C HIS A 24 -20.25 -11.42 -6.52
N PHE A 25 -19.72 -10.33 -5.95
CA PHE A 25 -19.64 -10.16 -4.50
C PHE A 25 -20.96 -9.68 -3.90
N THR A 26 -21.49 -10.43 -2.94
CA THR A 26 -22.57 -10.02 -2.05
C THR A 26 -22.03 -9.16 -0.90
N ALA A 27 -22.87 -8.35 -0.26
CA ALA A 27 -22.48 -7.56 0.91
C ALA A 27 -21.86 -8.42 2.03
N PHE A 28 -22.38 -9.62 2.22
CA PHE A 28 -21.85 -10.58 3.19
C PHE A 28 -20.45 -11.10 2.80
N ASP A 29 -20.21 -11.35 1.51
CA ASP A 29 -18.90 -11.81 1.03
C ASP A 29 -17.82 -10.73 1.23
N ILE A 30 -18.18 -9.46 1.04
CA ILE A 30 -17.28 -8.32 1.27
C ILE A 30 -17.00 -8.14 2.78
N PHE A 31 -18.02 -8.33 3.62
CA PHE A 31 -17.86 -8.29 5.08
C PHE A 31 -16.91 -9.38 5.57
N LEU A 32 -17.09 -10.63 5.11
CA LEU A 32 -16.21 -11.74 5.43
C LEU A 32 -14.78 -11.52 4.91
N PHE A 33 -14.63 -10.97 3.70
CA PHE A 33 -13.33 -10.59 3.16
C PHE A 33 -12.63 -9.54 4.05
N GLY A 34 -13.38 -8.55 4.56
CA GLY A 34 -12.88 -7.57 5.51
C GLY A 34 -12.35 -8.21 6.81
N ILE A 35 -13.10 -9.15 7.40
CA ILE A 35 -12.65 -9.87 8.60
C ILE A 35 -11.38 -10.68 8.29
N ALA A 36 -11.36 -11.41 7.18
CA ALA A 36 -10.20 -12.21 6.78
C ALA A 36 -8.95 -11.37 6.53
N ALA A 37 -9.11 -10.14 6.01
CA ALA A 37 -8.00 -9.22 5.79
C ALA A 37 -7.44 -8.61 7.10
N ILE A 38 -8.27 -8.48 8.14
CA ILE A 38 -7.88 -7.89 9.44
C ILE A 38 -7.30 -8.95 10.39
N VAL A 39 -7.89 -10.15 10.42
CA VAL A 39 -7.46 -11.23 11.32
C VAL A 39 -6.23 -11.93 10.71
N GLY A 40 -5.03 -11.52 11.15
CA GLY A 40 -3.76 -12.08 10.68
C GLY A 40 -2.74 -12.33 11.80
N ALA A 41 -1.46 -12.45 11.43
CA ALA A 41 -0.36 -12.74 12.36
C ALA A 41 -0.23 -11.72 13.51
N GLY A 42 -0.76 -10.51 13.34
CA GLY A 42 -0.69 -9.44 14.34
C GLY A 42 -1.32 -9.79 15.68
N ILE A 43 -2.54 -10.34 15.71
CA ILE A 43 -3.18 -10.69 16.99
C ILE A 43 -2.46 -11.85 17.69
N PHE A 44 -1.81 -12.72 16.94
CA PHE A 44 -1.20 -13.94 17.46
C PHE A 44 0.22 -13.73 17.98
N VAL A 45 1.01 -12.86 17.32
CA VAL A 45 2.41 -12.60 17.71
C VAL A 45 2.56 -11.29 18.49
N LEU A 46 2.07 -10.18 17.93
CA LEU A 46 2.29 -8.84 18.51
C LEU A 46 1.56 -8.66 19.85
N THR A 47 0.44 -9.35 20.08
CA THR A 47 -0.28 -9.30 21.37
C THR A 47 0.58 -9.83 22.51
N GLY A 48 1.36 -10.89 22.28
CA GLY A 48 2.26 -11.44 23.29
C GLY A 48 3.35 -10.44 23.69
N GLN A 49 3.97 -9.82 22.69
CA GLN A 49 4.98 -8.77 22.91
C GLN A 49 4.38 -7.53 23.60
N ALA A 50 3.19 -7.10 23.17
CA ALA A 50 2.48 -5.99 23.77
C ALA A 50 2.06 -6.28 25.23
N ALA A 51 1.74 -7.53 25.56
CA ALA A 51 1.36 -7.93 26.92
C ALA A 51 2.52 -7.81 27.90
N VAL A 52 3.75 -8.08 27.44
CA VAL A 52 4.97 -7.87 28.25
C VAL A 52 5.14 -6.39 28.60
N GLY A 53 4.85 -5.48 27.66
CA GLY A 53 4.99 -4.04 27.88
C GLY A 53 3.84 -3.39 28.64
N ALA A 54 2.58 -3.78 28.36
CA ALA A 54 1.38 -3.14 28.92
C ALA A 54 0.83 -3.87 30.16
N GLY A 55 1.23 -5.11 30.42
CA GLY A 55 0.73 -5.92 31.53
C GLY A 55 -0.81 -6.12 31.46
N PRO A 56 -1.51 -6.17 32.61
CA PRO A 56 -2.96 -6.36 32.66
C PRO A 56 -3.78 -5.27 31.93
N GLY A 57 -3.18 -4.10 31.69
CA GLY A 57 -3.80 -2.97 31.02
C GLY A 57 -3.98 -3.14 29.51
N ILE A 58 -3.43 -4.20 28.91
CA ILE A 58 -3.54 -4.47 27.47
C ILE A 58 -4.99 -4.53 26.97
N SER A 59 -5.89 -5.07 27.80
CA SER A 59 -7.33 -5.13 27.49
C SER A 59 -7.95 -3.75 27.27
N VAL A 60 -7.60 -2.78 28.11
CA VAL A 60 -8.07 -1.39 27.99
C VAL A 60 -7.49 -0.74 26.74
N SER A 61 -6.22 -0.98 26.43
CA SER A 61 -5.57 -0.48 25.21
C SER A 61 -6.26 -1.00 23.95
N PHE A 62 -6.65 -2.28 23.91
CA PHE A 62 -7.40 -2.85 22.78
C PHE A 62 -8.79 -2.22 22.62
N VAL A 63 -9.51 -1.96 23.72
CA VAL A 63 -10.83 -1.31 23.66
C VAL A 63 -10.69 0.11 23.10
N LEU A 64 -9.71 0.88 23.56
CA LEU A 64 -9.46 2.24 23.06
C LEU A 64 -9.05 2.22 21.58
N ALA A 65 -8.16 1.31 21.19
CA ALA A 65 -7.77 1.15 19.78
C ALA A 65 -8.97 0.78 18.90
N ALA A 66 -9.83 -0.15 19.34
CA ALA A 66 -11.03 -0.54 18.61
C ALA A 66 -12.00 0.62 18.42
N LEU A 67 -12.18 1.48 19.42
CA LEU A 67 -13.01 2.69 19.30
C LEU A 67 -12.47 3.65 18.24
N VAL A 68 -11.16 3.90 18.23
CA VAL A 68 -10.52 4.76 17.22
C VAL A 68 -10.67 4.15 15.82
N CYS A 69 -10.40 2.85 15.66
CA CYS A 69 -10.58 2.14 14.39
C CYS A 69 -12.03 2.17 13.91
N ALA A 70 -13.02 2.09 14.80
CA ALA A 70 -14.43 2.18 14.44
C ALA A 70 -14.79 3.57 13.88
N LEU A 71 -14.29 4.64 14.51
CA LEU A 71 -14.50 6.02 14.02
C LEU A 71 -13.85 6.25 12.65
N VAL A 72 -12.61 5.76 12.46
CA VAL A 72 -11.93 5.82 11.16
C VAL A 72 -12.69 5.00 10.12
N GLY A 73 -13.16 3.80 10.47
CA GLY A 73 -13.95 2.94 9.59
C GLY A 73 -15.24 3.61 9.10
N LEU A 74 -15.93 4.35 9.97
CA LEU A 74 -17.12 5.13 9.59
C LEU A 74 -16.78 6.25 8.58
N ALA A 75 -15.68 6.96 8.77
CA ALA A 75 -15.24 8.00 7.82
C ALA A 75 -14.87 7.40 6.44
N TYR A 76 -14.23 6.23 6.43
CA TYR A 76 -13.94 5.52 5.17
C TYR A 76 -15.22 4.96 4.51
N ALA A 77 -16.20 4.52 5.29
CA ALA A 77 -17.49 4.08 4.77
C ALA A 77 -18.26 5.23 4.08
N GLU A 78 -18.22 6.43 4.66
CA GLU A 78 -18.77 7.64 4.05
C GLU A 78 -18.11 7.91 2.69
N MET A 79 -16.77 7.90 2.64
CA MET A 79 -16.01 8.13 1.41
C MET A 79 -16.27 7.07 0.33
N ALA A 80 -16.36 5.80 0.72
CA ALA A 80 -16.67 4.69 -0.19
C ALA A 80 -18.08 4.81 -0.80
N SER A 81 -19.04 5.38 -0.07
CA SER A 81 -20.40 5.63 -0.58
C SER A 81 -20.47 6.82 -1.54
N MET A 82 -19.64 7.84 -1.35
CA MET A 82 -19.60 9.05 -2.19
C MET A 82 -18.86 8.83 -3.51
N ILE A 83 -17.81 8.01 -3.52
CA ILE A 83 -16.93 7.82 -4.67
C ILE A 83 -16.87 6.32 -5.02
N PRO A 84 -17.84 5.79 -5.80
CA PRO A 84 -17.96 4.36 -6.09
C PRO A 84 -16.97 3.91 -7.17
N ILE A 85 -15.69 4.16 -6.95
CA ILE A 85 -14.58 3.72 -7.78
C ILE A 85 -13.82 2.60 -7.08
N SER A 86 -13.31 1.64 -7.85
CA SER A 86 -12.36 0.66 -7.32
C SER A 86 -11.04 1.39 -7.02
N GLY A 87 -10.84 1.75 -5.75
CA GLY A 87 -9.72 2.57 -5.33
C GLY A 87 -9.49 2.54 -3.81
N SER A 88 -8.24 2.73 -3.41
CA SER A 88 -7.82 2.85 -2.00
C SER A 88 -7.72 4.34 -1.59
N ALA A 89 -7.21 4.64 -0.41
CA ALA A 89 -7.08 6.00 0.14
C ALA A 89 -6.37 6.99 -0.81
N TYR A 90 -5.47 6.50 -1.68
CA TYR A 90 -4.88 7.26 -2.77
C TYR A 90 -5.94 7.90 -3.69
N SER A 91 -6.92 7.13 -4.16
CA SER A 91 -7.94 7.60 -5.11
C SER A 91 -8.87 8.63 -4.47
N TYR A 92 -9.19 8.47 -3.18
CA TYR A 92 -10.00 9.43 -2.42
C TYR A 92 -9.25 10.75 -2.19
N THR A 93 -7.97 10.67 -1.86
CA THR A 93 -7.09 11.84 -1.69
C THR A 93 -6.88 12.56 -3.03
N TYR A 94 -6.75 11.81 -4.13
CA TYR A 94 -6.63 12.37 -5.47
C TYR A 94 -7.90 13.14 -5.89
N ALA A 95 -9.08 12.61 -5.57
CA ALA A 95 -10.36 13.26 -5.85
C ALA A 95 -10.58 14.54 -5.02
N THR A 96 -10.12 14.59 -3.77
CA THR A 96 -10.38 15.70 -2.84
C THR A 96 -9.28 16.76 -2.85
N MET A 97 -8.02 16.34 -2.71
CA MET A 97 -6.87 17.21 -2.40
C MET A 97 -5.87 17.40 -3.56
N GLY A 98 -5.97 16.60 -4.62
CA GLY A 98 -5.14 16.72 -5.82
C GLY A 98 -3.87 15.87 -5.80
N GLU A 99 -3.07 16.00 -6.86
CA GLU A 99 -2.02 15.05 -7.23
C GLU A 99 -0.85 15.00 -6.24
N PHE A 100 -0.42 16.14 -5.68
CA PHE A 100 0.74 16.17 -4.79
C PHE A 100 0.50 15.45 -3.46
N ILE A 101 -0.65 15.70 -2.82
CA ILE A 101 -0.99 15.03 -1.55
C ILE A 101 -1.31 13.56 -1.79
N ALA A 102 -2.03 13.25 -2.88
CA ALA A 102 -2.28 11.87 -3.28
C ALA A 102 -0.97 11.10 -3.52
N PHE A 103 0.04 11.71 -4.14
CA PHE A 103 1.34 11.08 -4.35
C PHE A 103 2.03 10.72 -3.02
N ILE A 104 1.99 11.60 -2.02
CA ILE A 104 2.55 11.30 -0.69
C ILE A 104 1.83 10.10 -0.06
N ILE A 105 0.48 10.09 -0.10
CA ILE A 105 -0.33 8.99 0.42
C ILE A 105 -0.08 7.68 -0.35
N ALA A 106 0.16 7.72 -1.66
CA ALA A 106 0.52 6.52 -2.42
C ALA A 106 1.84 5.91 -1.95
N TRP A 107 2.86 6.73 -1.67
CA TRP A 107 4.14 6.24 -1.15
C TRP A 107 4.02 5.67 0.25
N ASP A 108 3.23 6.32 1.11
CA ASP A 108 2.90 5.83 2.44
C ASP A 108 2.22 4.45 2.39
N LEU A 109 1.18 4.30 1.55
CA LEU A 109 0.48 3.03 1.37
C LEU A 109 1.41 1.91 0.87
N ILE A 110 2.30 2.18 -0.08
CA ILE A 110 3.25 1.17 -0.58
C ILE A 110 4.16 0.70 0.55
N LEU A 111 4.69 1.61 1.35
CA LEU A 111 5.54 1.30 2.50
C LEU A 111 4.77 0.53 3.57
N GLU A 112 3.54 0.94 3.86
CA GLU A 112 2.66 0.29 4.83
C GLU A 112 2.35 -1.15 4.41
N TYR A 113 1.97 -1.39 3.16
CA TYR A 113 1.72 -2.75 2.66
C TYR A 113 2.98 -3.61 2.64
N ALA A 114 4.15 -3.06 2.29
CA ALA A 114 5.42 -3.79 2.33
C ALA A 114 5.83 -4.18 3.76
N LEU A 115 5.67 -3.25 4.70
CA LEU A 115 5.90 -3.48 6.12
C LEU A 115 4.91 -4.50 6.69
N GLY A 116 3.63 -4.37 6.37
CA GLY A 116 2.58 -5.30 6.78
C GLY A 116 2.85 -6.71 6.26
N ALA A 117 3.16 -6.86 4.98
CA ALA A 117 3.46 -8.16 4.37
C ALA A 117 4.70 -8.82 5.00
N SER A 118 5.75 -8.04 5.28
CA SER A 118 6.95 -8.57 5.94
C SER A 118 6.69 -8.98 7.39
N ALA A 119 5.93 -8.18 8.16
CA ALA A 119 5.53 -8.53 9.52
C ALA A 119 4.68 -9.81 9.57
N VAL A 120 3.75 -9.98 8.63
CA VAL A 120 2.93 -11.19 8.53
C VAL A 120 3.78 -12.41 8.17
N ALA A 121 4.73 -12.27 7.24
CA ALA A 121 5.65 -13.35 6.88
C ALA A 121 6.51 -13.79 8.07
N VAL A 122 7.09 -12.84 8.82
CA VAL A 122 7.88 -13.14 10.02
C VAL A 122 7.04 -13.88 11.06
N GLY A 123 5.83 -13.39 11.36
CA GLY A 123 4.96 -14.04 12.33
C GLY A 123 4.57 -15.47 11.91
N TRP A 124 4.33 -15.72 10.62
CA TRP A 124 4.04 -17.07 10.13
C TRP A 124 5.26 -17.99 10.18
N SER A 125 6.45 -17.48 9.87
CA SER A 125 7.71 -18.22 9.99
C SER A 125 8.02 -18.63 11.43
N GLU A 126 7.74 -17.76 12.41
CA GLU A 126 7.89 -18.06 13.84
C GLU A 126 6.95 -19.19 14.28
N TYR A 127 5.67 -19.11 13.91
CA TYR A 127 4.70 -20.17 14.17
C TYR A 127 5.09 -21.51 13.54
N LEU A 128 5.50 -21.50 12.28
CA LEU A 128 5.96 -22.70 11.59
C LEU A 128 7.20 -23.30 12.28
N GLY A 129 8.13 -22.46 12.74
CA GLY A 129 9.29 -22.87 13.52
C GLY A 129 8.91 -23.67 14.77
N HIS A 130 7.97 -23.14 15.56
CA HIS A 130 7.48 -23.83 16.77
C HIS A 130 6.77 -25.17 16.45
N ILE A 131 6.05 -25.25 15.34
CA ILE A 131 5.43 -26.51 14.90
C ILE A 131 6.49 -27.55 14.53
N LEU A 132 7.55 -27.15 13.84
CA LEU A 132 8.65 -28.03 13.43
C LEU A 132 9.48 -28.50 14.63
N GLU A 133 9.69 -27.63 15.62
CA GLU A 133 10.27 -27.99 16.92
C GLU A 133 9.41 -29.03 17.65
N ALA A 134 8.09 -28.84 17.69
CA ALA A 134 7.16 -29.81 18.27
C ALA A 134 7.16 -31.17 17.55
N LEU A 135 7.49 -31.19 16.26
CA LEU A 135 7.66 -32.39 15.44
C LEU A 135 9.06 -33.01 15.53
N SER A 136 9.91 -32.54 16.44
CA SER A 136 11.31 -32.99 16.62
C SER A 136 12.21 -32.82 15.38
N MET A 137 11.85 -31.92 14.47
CA MET A 137 12.66 -31.52 13.30
C MET A 137 13.16 -30.08 13.50
N PRO A 138 14.18 -29.83 14.34
CA PRO A 138 14.65 -28.47 14.60
C PRO A 138 15.32 -27.89 13.35
N LEU A 139 14.85 -26.72 12.90
CA LEU A 139 15.52 -26.00 11.82
C LEU A 139 16.79 -25.31 12.35
N PRO A 140 17.88 -25.30 11.55
CA PRO A 140 19.09 -24.57 11.92
C PRO A 140 18.79 -23.07 12.04
N ARG A 141 19.31 -22.44 13.11
CA ARG A 141 19.09 -21.02 13.44
C ARG A 141 19.35 -20.05 12.29
N SER A 142 20.20 -20.41 11.33
CA SER A 142 20.47 -19.59 10.15
C SER A 142 19.24 -19.35 9.25
N LEU A 143 18.18 -20.17 9.36
CA LEU A 143 16.95 -20.04 8.57
C LEU A 143 15.77 -19.42 9.33
N THR A 144 15.86 -19.32 10.65
CA THR A 144 14.77 -18.84 11.53
C THR A 144 14.99 -17.43 12.08
N ILE A 145 16.16 -16.82 11.88
CA ILE A 145 16.41 -15.44 12.30
C ILE A 145 15.75 -14.48 11.30
N ALA A 146 14.87 -13.61 11.80
CA ALA A 146 14.30 -12.53 11.01
C ALA A 146 15.41 -11.54 10.60
N PRO A 147 15.42 -11.03 9.35
CA PRO A 147 16.44 -10.07 8.88
C PRO A 147 16.61 -8.81 9.73
N ALA A 148 15.68 -8.53 10.65
CA ALA A 148 15.70 -7.40 11.59
C ALA A 148 16.77 -7.51 12.69
N ASP A 149 17.24 -8.72 13.02
CA ASP A 149 18.41 -8.93 13.91
C ASP A 149 19.74 -8.86 13.14
N GLY A 150 19.68 -8.87 11.80
CA GLY A 150 20.79 -8.47 10.95
C GLY A 150 20.95 -6.96 11.05
N ASN A 151 22.19 -6.48 11.02
CA ASN A 151 22.58 -5.07 11.03
C ASN A 151 22.16 -4.35 9.72
N VAL A 152 20.91 -4.49 9.31
CA VAL A 152 20.33 -3.83 8.14
C VAL A 152 20.03 -2.38 8.52
N PRO A 153 20.66 -1.40 7.86
CA PRO A 153 20.42 -0.01 8.20
C PRO A 153 19.04 0.39 7.66
N TRP A 154 18.00 0.18 8.48
CA TRP A 154 16.62 0.59 8.20
C TRP A 154 16.50 2.04 7.68
N PRO A 155 17.27 3.03 8.19
CA PRO A 155 17.26 4.39 7.64
C PRO A 155 17.73 4.48 6.18
N LEU A 156 18.66 3.62 5.77
CA LEU A 156 19.22 3.57 4.40
C LEU A 156 18.26 2.92 3.42
N ILE A 157 17.51 1.90 3.85
CA ILE A 157 16.45 1.28 3.05
C ILE A 157 15.30 2.26 2.87
N ALA A 158 14.86 2.92 3.96
CA ALA A 158 13.84 3.96 3.90
C ALA A 158 14.26 5.12 2.97
N LEU A 159 15.50 5.60 3.08
CA LEU A 159 16.04 6.62 2.17
C LEU A 159 16.16 6.14 0.73
N ALA A 160 16.56 4.89 0.48
CA ALA A 160 16.66 4.34 -0.86
C ALA A 160 15.29 4.20 -1.53
N VAL A 161 14.28 3.74 -0.80
CA VAL A 161 12.90 3.63 -1.29
C VAL A 161 12.30 5.02 -1.53
N PHE A 162 12.50 5.96 -0.59
CA PHE A 162 12.04 7.34 -0.73
C PHE A 162 12.75 8.07 -1.88
N ALA A 163 14.07 7.90 -2.02
CA ALA A 163 14.86 8.50 -3.10
C ALA A 163 14.51 7.87 -4.46
N PHE A 164 14.26 6.56 -4.52
CA PHE A 164 13.76 5.90 -5.72
C PHE A 164 12.38 6.44 -6.11
N GLY A 165 11.52 6.70 -5.12
CA GLY A 165 10.19 7.25 -5.36
C GLY A 165 10.16 8.71 -5.79
N CYS A 166 10.92 9.56 -5.11
CA CYS A 166 11.15 10.94 -5.54
C CYS A 166 11.84 10.99 -6.90
N GLY A 167 12.80 10.08 -7.15
CA GLY A 167 13.48 9.93 -8.43
C GLY A 167 12.55 9.53 -9.57
N PHE A 168 11.65 8.57 -9.33
CA PHE A 168 10.64 8.15 -10.30
C PHE A 168 9.64 9.26 -10.60
N PHE A 169 9.15 10.00 -9.60
CA PHE A 169 8.23 11.11 -9.81
C PHE A 169 8.88 12.29 -10.54
N LEU A 170 10.15 12.60 -10.23
CA LEU A 170 10.92 13.59 -10.97
C LEU A 170 11.25 13.12 -12.40
N PHE A 171 11.49 11.82 -12.60
CA PHE A 171 11.68 11.21 -13.92
C PHE A 171 10.39 11.25 -14.74
N GLU A 172 9.24 10.94 -14.15
CA GLU A 172 7.93 11.00 -14.80
C GLU A 172 7.56 12.45 -15.16
N LYS A 173 7.88 13.41 -14.28
CA LYS A 173 7.82 14.85 -14.60
C LYS A 173 8.77 15.23 -15.73
N THR A 174 10.00 14.72 -15.74
CA THR A 174 10.99 14.98 -16.81
C THR A 174 10.49 14.41 -18.13
N LYS A 175 9.90 13.20 -18.12
CA LYS A 175 9.23 12.59 -19.27
C LYS A 175 8.05 13.44 -19.74
N SER A 176 7.21 13.92 -18.83
CA SER A 176 6.08 14.81 -19.15
C SER A 176 6.52 16.16 -19.74
N LEU A 177 7.69 16.66 -19.34
CA LEU A 177 8.27 17.92 -19.82
C LEU A 177 8.94 17.73 -21.19
N PHE A 178 9.66 16.62 -21.38
CA PHE A 178 10.33 16.26 -22.64
C PHE A 178 9.32 15.91 -23.74
N PHE A 179 8.26 15.17 -23.40
CA PHE A 179 7.19 14.79 -24.34
C PHE A 179 6.37 15.99 -24.82
N ASN A 180 6.28 17.07 -24.02
CA ASN A 180 5.61 18.31 -24.41
C ASN A 180 6.47 19.18 -25.35
N PHE A 181 7.81 19.05 -25.28
CA PHE A 181 8.73 19.68 -26.23
C PHE A 181 8.85 18.88 -27.54
N ASP A 182 8.74 17.55 -27.49
CA ASP A 182 8.83 16.69 -28.67
C ASP A 182 7.57 16.76 -29.56
N LYS A 183 6.40 17.07 -28.99
CA LYS A 183 5.19 17.38 -29.79
C LYS A 183 5.34 18.61 -30.69
N LEU A 184 6.35 19.45 -30.49
CA LEU A 184 6.67 20.59 -31.36
C LEU A 184 7.68 20.24 -32.47
N LYS A 185 8.27 19.04 -32.47
CA LYS A 185 9.29 18.63 -33.47
C LYS A 185 9.04 17.27 -34.14
N LEU A 186 8.07 16.48 -33.68
CA LEU A 186 7.86 15.10 -34.15
C LEU A 186 6.53 14.84 -34.89
N GLU A 187 5.89 15.86 -35.47
CA GLU A 187 4.86 15.62 -36.51
C GLU A 187 5.46 15.13 -37.85
N GLU A 188 6.79 15.07 -37.98
CA GLU A 188 7.45 14.72 -39.26
C GLU A 188 8.07 13.30 -39.31
N LYS A 189 8.19 12.54 -38.21
CA LYS A 189 8.94 11.26 -38.20
C LYS A 189 8.32 10.09 -37.41
N LEU A 190 6.99 10.03 -37.27
CA LEU A 190 6.34 9.08 -36.36
C LEU A 190 6.18 7.60 -36.80
N PRO A 191 6.33 7.15 -38.07
CA PRO A 191 6.10 5.74 -38.37
C PRO A 191 7.31 4.80 -38.19
N ALA A 192 8.53 5.29 -37.97
CA ALA A 192 9.74 4.44 -37.99
C ALA A 192 10.16 3.85 -36.62
N ILE A 193 9.74 4.43 -35.49
CA ILE A 193 10.21 4.03 -34.14
C ILE A 193 9.24 3.06 -33.44
N ALA A 194 7.97 3.02 -33.87
CA ALA A 194 6.94 2.16 -33.28
C ALA A 194 7.20 0.65 -33.47
N ALA A 195 8.12 0.25 -34.35
CA ALA A 195 8.41 -1.16 -34.64
C ALA A 195 9.54 -1.77 -33.78
N ALA A 196 10.27 -1.00 -32.96
CA ALA A 196 11.50 -1.48 -32.31
C ALA A 196 11.41 -1.75 -30.79
N ILE A 197 10.30 -1.46 -30.12
CA ILE A 197 10.19 -1.55 -28.63
C ILE A 197 9.08 -2.51 -28.16
N MET A 198 8.42 -3.25 -29.07
CA MET A 198 7.57 -4.39 -28.69
C MET A 198 8.31 -5.72 -28.89
N VAL A 199 9.33 -5.96 -28.07
CA VAL A 199 9.77 -7.28 -27.56
C VAL A 199 10.33 -7.06 -26.16
#